data_AF-A0A4Y9IJN0-F1
#
_entry.id   AF-A0A4Y9IJN0-F1
#
_cell.length_a   1.000
_cell.length_b   1.000
_cell.length_c   1.000
_cell.angle_alpha   90.00
_cell.angle_beta   90.00
_cell.angle_gamma   90.00
#
_symmetry.space_group_name_H-M   'P 1'
#
loop_
_entity.id
_entity.type
_entity.pdbx_description
1 polymer ?
#
loop_
_entity_poly.entity_id
_entity_poly.type
_entity_poly.pdbx_seq_one_letter_code
_entity_poly.pdbx_strand_id
1 'polypeptide(L)'
;MKSTNHFKNTIQAYLEQRAASDPQFEWVYTTKENKSIDNCITYILNAVQKSGCNGFTDDEIFGMAVHFWDEDDIEIGNPINCDVVVNHTVILTEEEKEQARKEAIERVHNEAYNKMRQPVKKAKKVSLVPQQPSLFDF
;
A
#
# COMPACT_ATOMS: atom_id res chain seq x y z
N MET A 1 18.70 3.06 -0.88
CA MET A 1 18.61 2.79 0.58
C MET A 1 17.19 2.84 1.17
N LYS A 2 16.21 3.59 0.62
CA LYS A 2 14.83 3.59 1.19
C LYS A 2 14.10 2.24 1.07
N SER A 3 14.30 1.52 -0.04
CA SER A 3 13.65 0.23 -0.28
C SER A 3 14.16 -0.88 0.65
N THR A 4 15.45 -0.90 0.94
CA THR A 4 16.06 -1.83 1.92
C THR A 4 15.49 -1.64 3.32
N ASN A 5 15.25 -0.39 3.74
CA ASN A 5 14.63 -0.10 5.03
C ASN A 5 13.16 -0.57 5.08
N HIS A 6 12.42 -0.42 3.98
CA HIS A 6 11.05 -0.91 3.92
C HIS A 6 11.01 -2.44 4.03
N PHE A 7 11.85 -3.13 3.26
CA PHE A 7 11.99 -4.58 3.34
C PHE A 7 12.32 -5.05 4.75
N LYS A 8 13.32 -4.43 5.39
CA LYS A 8 13.69 -4.71 6.79
C LYS A 8 12.51 -4.59 7.74
N ASN A 9 11.77 -3.49 7.65
CA ASN A 9 10.62 -3.24 8.52
C ASN A 9 9.50 -4.26 8.29
N THR A 10 9.25 -4.69 7.05
CA THR A 10 8.24 -5.70 6.73
C THR A 10 8.60 -7.06 7.34
N ILE A 11 9.85 -7.50 7.21
CA ILE A 11 10.32 -8.75 7.83
C ILE A 11 10.23 -8.65 9.36
N GLN A 12 10.65 -7.53 9.94
CA GLN A 12 10.56 -7.31 11.38
C GLN A 12 9.11 -7.38 11.88
N ALA A 13 8.18 -6.67 11.23
CA ALA A 13 6.77 -6.68 11.61
C ALA A 13 6.16 -8.09 11.53
N TYR A 14 6.53 -8.86 10.51
CA TYR A 14 6.10 -10.26 10.40
C TYR A 14 6.62 -11.12 11.56
N LEU A 15 7.91 -11.01 11.89
CA LEU A 15 8.52 -11.78 12.98
C LEU A 15 7.91 -11.41 14.35
N GLU A 16 7.63 -10.12 14.57
CA GLU A 16 6.96 -9.64 15.78
C GLU A 16 5.52 -10.18 15.88
N GLN A 17 4.77 -10.15 14.78
CA GLN A 17 3.44 -10.75 14.72
C GLN A 17 3.49 -12.26 14.98
N ARG A 18 4.51 -12.95 14.45
CA ARG A 18 4.71 -14.37 14.66
C ARG A 18 5.03 -14.67 16.12
N ALA A 19 5.94 -13.92 16.74
CA ALA A 19 6.26 -14.02 18.16
C ALA A 19 5.02 -13.79 19.04
N ALA A 20 4.18 -12.80 18.71
CA ALA A 20 2.93 -12.59 19.44
C ALA A 20 1.93 -13.76 19.31
N SER A 21 1.96 -14.49 18.19
CA SER A 21 1.08 -15.64 17.95
C SER A 21 1.61 -16.98 18.48
N ASP A 22 2.94 -17.13 18.57
CA ASP A 22 3.63 -18.38 18.87
C ASP A 22 4.62 -18.17 20.04
N PRO A 23 4.26 -18.61 21.27
CA PRO A 23 5.11 -18.45 22.46
C PRO A 23 6.46 -19.15 22.36
N GLN A 24 6.57 -20.25 21.60
CA GLN A 24 7.84 -20.95 21.44
C GLN A 24 8.79 -20.13 20.58
N PHE A 25 8.24 -19.52 19.52
CA PHE A 25 8.99 -18.61 18.66
C PHE A 25 9.38 -17.33 19.43
N GLU A 26 8.50 -16.78 20.26
CA GLU A 26 8.78 -15.61 21.11
C GLU A 26 10.02 -15.84 22.00
N TRP A 27 10.09 -17.02 22.63
CA TRP A 27 11.22 -17.37 23.47
C TRP A 27 12.53 -17.41 22.67
N VAL A 28 12.52 -18.02 21.49
CA VAL A 28 13.68 -18.09 20.59
C VAL A 28 14.11 -16.69 20.12
N TYR A 29 13.14 -15.87 19.70
CA TYR A 29 13.36 -14.53 19.17
C TYR A 29 13.94 -13.57 20.22
N THR A 30 13.53 -13.69 21.49
CA THR A 30 13.99 -12.81 22.57
C THR A 30 15.29 -13.29 23.23
N THR A 31 15.50 -14.62 23.30
CA THR A 31 16.64 -15.20 24.03
C THR A 31 17.93 -15.21 23.20
N LYS A 32 17.83 -15.29 21.86
CA LYS A 32 19.01 -15.41 20.98
C LYS A 32 19.56 -14.03 20.58
N GLU A 33 20.33 -13.40 21.48
CA GLU A 33 20.99 -12.10 21.25
C GLU A 33 22.02 -12.11 20.10
N ASN A 34 22.58 -13.27 19.76
CA ASN A 34 23.59 -13.40 18.69
C ASN A 34 23.02 -13.21 17.28
N LYS A 35 21.70 -13.19 17.16
CA LYS A 35 21.01 -13.07 15.89
C LYS A 35 20.39 -11.69 15.81
N SER A 36 20.54 -11.06 14.66
CA SER A 36 20.05 -9.72 14.37
C SER A 36 19.19 -9.77 13.12
N ILE A 37 18.22 -8.85 13.04
CA ILE A 37 17.42 -8.66 11.84
C ILE A 37 18.31 -8.35 10.61
N ASP A 38 19.44 -7.69 10.79
CA ASP A 38 20.37 -7.39 9.69
C ASP A 38 21.09 -8.65 9.17
N ASN A 39 21.39 -9.58 10.07
CA ASN A 39 21.95 -10.89 9.72
C ASN A 39 20.89 -11.75 9.03
N CYS A 40 19.64 -11.70 9.49
CA CYS A 40 18.51 -12.37 8.85
C CYS A 40 18.32 -11.87 7.40
N ILE A 41 18.34 -10.55 7.19
CA ILE A 41 18.23 -9.96 5.85
C ILE A 41 19.41 -10.40 4.97
N THR A 42 20.63 -10.38 5.51
CA THR A 42 21.82 -10.81 4.77
C THR A 42 21.71 -12.29 4.37
N TYR A 43 21.23 -13.14 5.27
CA TYR A 43 20.98 -14.55 5.00
C TYR A 43 19.95 -14.74 3.86
N ILE A 44 18.81 -14.06 3.95
CA ILE A 44 17.75 -14.13 2.92
C ILE A 44 18.31 -13.71 1.56
N LEU A 45 19.06 -12.60 1.51
CA LEU A 45 19.65 -12.11 0.25
C LEU A 45 20.66 -13.09 -0.35
N ASN A 46 21.46 -13.76 0.49
CA ASN A 46 22.37 -14.81 0.04
C ASN A 46 21.61 -16.05 -0.46
N ALA A 47 20.54 -16.46 0.23
CA ALA A 47 19.71 -17.58 -0.18
C ALA A 47 19.03 -17.32 -1.53
N VAL A 48 18.45 -16.12 -1.68
CA VAL A 48 17.84 -15.64 -2.92
C VAL A 48 18.88 -15.60 -4.05
N GLN A 49 20.08 -15.07 -3.80
CA GLN A 49 21.14 -15.04 -4.81
C GLN A 49 21.55 -16.46 -5.25
N LYS A 50 21.70 -17.39 -4.31
CA LYS A 50 22.04 -18.80 -4.59
C LYS A 50 20.96 -19.50 -5.42
N SER A 51 19.69 -19.14 -5.23
CA SER A 51 18.57 -19.72 -5.98
C SER A 51 18.58 -19.35 -7.47
N GLY A 52 19.20 -18.23 -7.85
CA GLY A 52 19.17 -17.71 -9.21
C GLY A 52 17.82 -17.10 -9.65
N CYS A 53 16.82 -17.05 -8.75
CA CYS A 53 15.52 -16.42 -8.98
C CYS A 53 15.51 -14.96 -8.50
N ASN A 54 14.89 -14.06 -9.26
CA ASN A 54 14.81 -12.63 -8.94
C ASN A 54 13.47 -12.22 -8.30
N GLY A 55 12.56 -13.16 -8.07
CA GLY A 55 11.22 -12.89 -7.53
C GLY A 55 10.78 -14.01 -6.61
N PHE A 56 10.25 -13.62 -5.46
CA PHE A 56 9.76 -14.49 -4.39
C PHE A 56 8.43 -13.95 -3.89
N THR A 57 7.60 -14.85 -3.40
CA THR A 57 6.40 -14.50 -2.65
C THR A 57 6.74 -14.12 -1.22
N ASP A 58 5.86 -13.34 -0.58
CA ASP A 58 6.06 -12.90 0.80
C ASP A 58 6.21 -14.11 1.75
N ASP A 59 5.39 -15.15 1.57
CA ASP A 59 5.43 -16.39 2.38
C ASP A 59 6.77 -17.13 2.28
N GLU A 60 7.39 -17.17 1.09
CA GLU A 60 8.71 -17.79 0.91
C GLU A 60 9.80 -17.03 1.66
N ILE A 61 9.78 -15.70 1.56
CA ILE A 61 10.75 -14.84 2.25
C ILE A 61 10.54 -14.91 3.76
N PHE A 62 9.30 -14.90 4.23
CA PHE A 62 8.96 -15.06 5.63
C PHE A 62 9.37 -16.43 6.16
N GLY A 63 9.21 -17.49 5.37
CA GLY A 63 9.71 -18.83 5.69
C GLY A 63 11.22 -18.84 5.89
N MET A 64 11.98 -18.18 5.02
CA MET A 64 13.44 -18.02 5.20
C MET A 64 13.79 -17.25 6.47
N ALA A 65 13.01 -16.22 6.82
CA ALA A 65 13.21 -15.44 8.04
C ALA A 65 12.96 -16.24 9.32
N VAL A 66 11.94 -17.09 9.33
CA VAL A 66 11.64 -18.00 10.46
C VAL A 66 12.72 -19.06 10.59
N HIS A 67 13.11 -19.66 9.48
CA HIS A 67 14.18 -20.65 9.44
C HIS A 67 15.51 -20.11 9.98
N PHE A 68 15.83 -18.84 9.66
CA PHE A 68 16.97 -18.14 10.23
C PHE A 68 16.95 -18.13 11.76
N TRP A 69 15.79 -18.06 12.41
CA TRP A 69 15.67 -18.01 13.86
C TRP A 69 15.65 -19.39 14.52
N ASP A 70 15.01 -20.36 13.86
CA ASP A 70 14.88 -21.73 14.33
C ASP A 70 16.23 -22.48 14.36
N GLU A 71 17.06 -22.37 13.31
CA GLU A 71 18.33 -23.11 13.25
C GLU A 71 19.47 -22.40 13.97
N ASP A 72 20.18 -23.06 14.87
CA ASP A 72 21.27 -22.44 15.65
C ASP A 72 22.53 -22.13 14.83
N ASP A 73 22.90 -22.99 13.87
CA ASP A 73 24.10 -22.87 13.04
C ASP A 73 23.73 -22.59 11.57
N ILE A 74 23.49 -21.33 11.24
CA ILE A 74 23.25 -20.87 9.87
C ILE A 74 24.42 -20.05 9.32
N GLU A 75 24.81 -20.38 8.09
CA GLU A 75 25.74 -19.57 7.29
C GLU A 75 25.03 -18.33 6.73
N ILE A 76 25.22 -17.18 7.38
CA ILE A 76 24.65 -15.89 6.94
C ILE A 76 25.19 -15.47 5.55
N GLY A 77 26.43 -15.84 5.24
CA GLY A 77 27.14 -15.39 4.04
C GLY A 77 27.70 -13.97 4.18
N ASN A 78 28.20 -13.45 3.06
CA ASN A 78 28.77 -12.10 3.01
C ASN A 78 27.68 -11.07 2.67
N PRO A 79 27.83 -9.81 3.09
CA PRO A 79 26.93 -8.75 2.67
C PRO A 79 27.04 -8.54 1.15
N ILE A 80 25.90 -8.64 0.46
CA ILE A 80 25.81 -8.44 -0.99
C ILE A 80 25.26 -7.04 -1.25
N ASN A 81 25.81 -6.35 -2.25
CA ASN A 81 25.21 -5.12 -2.74
C ASN A 81 24.07 -5.47 -3.72
N CYS A 82 22.83 -5.36 -3.26
CA CYS A 82 21.64 -5.66 -4.06
C CYS A 82 20.55 -4.59 -3.88
N ASP A 83 19.82 -4.32 -4.96
CA ASP A 83 18.64 -3.47 -4.92
C ASP A 83 17.39 -4.32 -4.73
N VAL A 84 16.75 -4.17 -3.58
CA VAL A 84 15.48 -4.83 -3.26
C VAL A 84 14.33 -3.93 -3.70
N VAL A 85 13.39 -4.47 -4.47
CA VAL A 85 12.15 -3.79 -4.87
C VAL A 85 10.98 -4.61 -4.33
N VAL A 86 10.22 -4.02 -3.41
CA VAL A 86 9.03 -4.64 -2.83
C VAL A 86 7.81 -4.11 -3.59
N ASN A 87 7.16 -4.97 -4.38
CA ASN A 87 5.87 -4.67 -5.00
C ASN A 87 4.76 -5.02 -4.00
N HIS A 88 4.63 -4.25 -2.93
CA HIS A 88 3.50 -4.43 -2.02
C HIS A 88 2.25 -3.84 -2.67
N THR A 89 1.45 -4.68 -3.32
CA THR A 89 0.06 -4.32 -3.60
C THR A 89 -0.68 -4.34 -2.28
N VAL A 90 -0.90 -3.16 -1.68
CA VAL A 90 -1.85 -3.01 -0.58
C VAL A 90 -3.20 -3.51 -1.11
N ILE A 91 -3.58 -4.72 -0.75
CA ILE A 91 -4.92 -5.23 -1.01
C ILE A 91 -5.80 -4.41 -0.07
N LEU A 92 -6.32 -3.28 -0.57
CA LEU A 92 -7.40 -2.56 0.10
C LEU A 92 -8.45 -3.61 0.44
N THR A 93 -8.67 -3.80 1.75
CA THR A 93 -9.62 -4.76 2.30
C THR A 93 -10.99 -4.48 1.68
N GLU A 94 -11.81 -5.53 1.52
CA GLU A 94 -13.11 -5.42 0.84
C GLU A 94 -13.99 -4.32 1.46
N GLU A 95 -13.86 -4.11 2.78
CA GLU A 95 -14.55 -3.07 3.54
C GLU A 95 -14.26 -1.65 3.04
N GLU A 96 -13.00 -1.31 2.72
CA GLU A 96 -12.64 0.03 2.24
C GLU A 96 -13.13 0.28 0.81
N LYS A 97 -13.15 -0.78 -0.02
CA LYS A 97 -13.70 -0.71 -1.39
C LYS A 97 -15.21 -0.54 -1.37
N GLU A 98 -15.90 -1.21 -0.44
CA GLU A 98 -17.35 -1.05 -0.27
C GLU A 98 -17.72 0.33 0.27
N GLN A 99 -16.96 0.85 1.24
CA GLN A 99 -17.16 2.19 1.79
C GLN A 99 -17.03 3.24 0.68
N ALA A 100 -15.97 3.16 -0.14
CA ALA A 100 -15.75 4.07 -1.27
C ALA A 100 -16.87 3.98 -2.33
N ARG A 101 -17.39 2.77 -2.59
CA ARG A 101 -18.54 2.57 -3.48
C ARG A 101 -19.82 3.19 -2.90
N LYS A 102 -20.10 2.99 -1.61
CA LYS A 102 -21.27 3.56 -0.93
C LYS A 102 -21.22 5.10 -0.93
N GLU A 103 -20.08 5.68 -0.60
CA GLU A 103 -19.88 7.14 -0.61
C GLU A 103 -20.03 7.73 -2.01
N ALA A 104 -19.52 7.06 -3.06
CA ALA A 104 -19.68 7.51 -4.43
C ALA A 104 -21.16 7.50 -4.87
N ILE A 105 -21.90 6.45 -4.53
CA ILE A 105 -23.34 6.34 -4.81
C ILE A 105 -24.13 7.41 -4.04
N GLU A 106 -23.81 7.62 -2.77
CA GLU A 106 -24.47 8.61 -1.93
C GLU A 106 -24.22 10.05 -2.42
N ARG A 107 -22.99 10.37 -2.87
CA ARG A 107 -22.69 11.66 -3.51
C ARG A 107 -23.53 11.89 -4.76
N VAL A 108 -23.61 10.90 -5.65
CA VAL A 108 -24.42 11.01 -6.89
C VAL A 108 -25.90 11.18 -6.55
N HIS A 109 -26.42 10.44 -5.57
CA HIS A 109 -27.80 10.57 -5.12
C HIS A 109 -28.09 11.97 -4.56
N ASN A 110 -27.20 12.50 -3.71
CA ASN A 110 -27.34 13.84 -3.13
C ASN A 110 -27.23 14.94 -4.18
N GLU A 111 -26.35 14.81 -5.17
CA GLU A 111 -26.27 15.75 -6.29
C GLU A 111 -27.54 15.74 -7.15
N ALA A 112 -28.09 14.57 -7.46
CA ALA A 112 -29.34 14.45 -8.19
C ALA A 112 -30.50 15.06 -7.41
N TYR A 113 -30.60 14.76 -6.11
CA TYR A 113 -31.62 15.31 -5.22
C TYR A 113 -31.52 16.85 -5.11
N ASN A 114 -30.31 17.37 -4.98
CA ASN A 114 -30.07 18.82 -4.93
C ASN A 114 -30.39 19.49 -6.27
N LYS A 115 -30.07 18.88 -7.41
CA LYS A 115 -30.49 19.38 -8.74
C LYS A 115 -32.01 19.43 -8.89
N MET A 116 -32.73 18.44 -8.37
CA MET A 116 -34.19 18.42 -8.40
C MET A 116 -34.82 19.43 -7.44
N ARG A 117 -34.21 19.66 -6.28
CA ARG A 117 -34.67 20.65 -5.28
C ARG A 117 -34.31 22.09 -5.63
N GLN A 118 -33.38 22.33 -6.55
CA GLN A 118 -33.05 23.69 -6.95
C GLN A 118 -34.25 24.34 -7.64
N PRO A 119 -34.74 25.49 -7.14
CA PRO A 119 -35.83 26.20 -7.78
C PRO A 119 -35.35 26.70 -9.15
N VAL A 120 -36.15 26.44 -10.19
CA VAL A 120 -35.86 26.88 -11.55
C VAL A 120 -35.77 28.40 -11.56
N LYS A 121 -34.57 28.96 -11.74
CA LYS A 121 -34.40 30.40 -11.91
C LYS A 121 -35.20 30.82 -13.14
N LYS A 122 -36.28 31.59 -12.93
CA LYS A 122 -37.04 32.18 -14.04
C LYS A 122 -36.06 32.97 -14.89
N ALA A 123 -35.90 32.58 -16.15
CA ALA A 123 -35.08 33.30 -17.10
C ALA A 123 -35.55 34.76 -17.14
N LYS A 124 -34.65 35.71 -16.93
CA LYS A 124 -34.92 37.13 -17.21
C LYS A 124 -35.33 37.19 -18.68
N LYS A 125 -36.56 37.61 -18.96
CA LYS A 125 -37.00 37.96 -20.32
C LYS A 125 -35.97 38.95 -20.87
N VAL A 126 -35.22 38.53 -21.88
CA VAL A 126 -34.44 39.44 -22.71
C VAL A 126 -35.46 40.35 -23.37
N SER A 127 -35.47 41.63 -22.99
CA SER A 127 -36.18 42.66 -23.72
C SER A 127 -35.49 42.81 -25.08
N LEU A 128 -36.10 42.23 -26.12
CA LEU A 128 -35.79 42.57 -27.50
C LEU A 128 -36.19 44.03 -27.70
N VAL A 129 -35.24 44.95 -27.50
CA VAL A 129 -35.38 46.32 -28.02
C VAL A 129 -35.30 46.18 -29.53
N PRO A 130 -36.34 46.55 -30.31
CA PRO A 130 -36.17 46.67 -31.75
C PRO A 130 -35.32 47.92 -31.99
N GLN A 131 -34.00 47.75 -32.14
CA GLN A 131 -33.17 48.78 -32.79
C GLN A 131 -33.53 48.77 -34.28
N GLN A 132 -34.57 49.50 -34.65
CA GLN A 132 -34.75 49.93 -36.03
C GLN A 132 -33.70 51.00 -36.30
N PRO A 133 -32.77 50.83 -37.26
CA PRO A 133 -31.92 51.93 -37.66
C PRO A 133 -32.80 53.01 -38.33
N SER A 134 -32.78 54.23 -37.79
CA SER A 134 -33.48 55.39 -38.33
C SER A 134 -32.81 55.88 -39.61
N LEU A 135 -33.59 56.00 -40.69
CA LEU A 135 -33.17 56.48 -42.02
C LEU A 135 -33.04 58.02 -42.10
N PHE A 136 -32.82 58.70 -40.98
CA PHE A 136 -32.75 60.17 -40.89
C PHE A 136 -31.60 60.67 -40.00
N ASP A 137 -30.51 59.91 -39.90
CA ASP A 137 -29.22 60.48 -39.49
C ASP A 137 -28.39 60.72 -40.77
N PHE A 138 -28.04 61.99 -40.97
CA PHE A 138 -27.57 62.65 -42.21
C PHE A 138 -26.42 61.98 -42.96
#